data_AF-X8CVU5-F1
#
_entry.id   AF-X8CVU5-F1
#
_cell.length_a   1.000
_cell.length_b   1.000
_cell.length_c   1.000
_cell.angle_alpha   90.00
_cell.angle_beta   90.00
_cell.angle_gamma   90.00
#
_symmetry.space_group_name_H-M   'P 1'
#
loop_
_entity.id
_entity.type
_entity.pdbx_description
1 polymer ?
#
loop_
_entity_poly.entity_id
_entity_poly.type
_entity_poly.pdbx_seq_one_letter_code
_entity_poly.pdbx_strand_id
1 'polypeptide(L)' 'MFLRHGGFLPSGTISLTAYFHADQQQLEAVGDDFVLATAHANRFANGYFDQSAQVWTRAGGLLATTHQIVYFKG' A
#
# COMPACT_ATOMS: atom_id res chain seq x y z
N MET A 1 -4.37 4.96 -12.07
CA MET A 1 -5.56 5.16 -12.94
C MET A 1 -5.87 6.63 -13.16
N PHE A 2 -6.09 7.43 -12.11
CA PHE A 2 -6.30 8.88 -12.23
C PHE A 2 -5.22 9.59 -13.08
N LEU A 3 -3.94 9.37 -12.79
CA LEU A 3 -2.83 9.96 -13.56
C LEU A 3 -2.69 9.42 -15.00
N ARG A 4 -3.27 8.24 -15.30
CA ARG A 4 -3.12 7.57 -16.61
C ARG A 4 -4.36 7.73 -17.51
N HIS A 5 -5.53 8.06 -16.96
CA HIS A 5 -6.79 8.26 -17.70
C HIS A 5 -7.45 9.62 -17.42
N GLY A 6 -6.87 10.47 -16.56
CA GLY A 6 -7.39 11.81 -16.26
C GLY A 6 -8.67 11.83 -15.43
N GLY A 7 -9.11 10.70 -14.88
CA GLY A 7 -10.35 10.59 -14.11
C GLY A 7 -10.33 9.45 -13.10
N PHE A 8 -11.20 9.55 -12.09
CA PHE A 8 -11.45 8.46 -11.15
C PHE A 8 -12.20 7.36 -11.88
N LEU A 9 -11.64 6.15 -11.87
CA LEU A 9 -12.28 4.96 -12.41
C LEU A 9 -12.64 4.03 -11.26
N PRO A 10 -13.85 3.44 -11.27
CA PRO A 10 -14.23 2.49 -10.23
C PRO A 10 -13.20 1.38 -10.10
N SER A 11 -12.75 1.11 -8.89
CA SER A 11 -11.77 0.06 -8.58
C SER A 11 -12.07 -0.57 -7.23
N GLY A 12 -11.66 -1.82 -7.05
CA GLY A 12 -11.75 -2.50 -5.76
C GLY A 12 -10.61 -3.48 -5.56
N THR A 13 -10.15 -3.57 -4.32
CA THR A 13 -9.16 -4.57 -3.91
C THR A 13 -9.78 -5.96 -4.01
N ILE A 14 -9.13 -6.85 -4.75
CA ILE A 14 -9.48 -8.27 -4.83
C ILE A 14 -8.85 -8.99 -3.64
N SER A 15 -7.57 -8.75 -3.40
CA SER A 15 -6.82 -9.31 -2.29
C SER A 15 -5.77 -8.34 -1.79
N LEU A 16 -5.48 -8.44 -0.49
CA LEU A 16 -4.44 -7.71 0.19
C LEU A 16 -3.73 -8.68 1.13
N THR A 17 -2.43 -8.86 0.92
CA THR A 17 -1.55 -9.56 1.86
C THR A 17 -0.74 -8.53 2.62
N ALA A 18 -0.68 -8.65 3.94
CA ALA A 18 0.15 -7.82 4.81
C ALA A 18 1.11 -8.70 5.61
N TYR A 19 2.39 -8.31 5.63
CA TYR A 19 3.41 -8.87 6.50
C TYR A 19 3.78 -7.82 7.54
N PHE A 20 3.57 -8.14 8.82
CA PHE A 20 3.93 -7.28 9.93
C PHE A 20 5.36 -7.61 10.36
N HIS A 21 6.22 -6.60 10.30
CA HIS A 21 7.62 -6.71 10.71
C HIS A 21 7.85 -6.11 12.10
N ALA A 22 6.96 -5.20 12.52
CA ALA A 22 7.03 -4.55 13.82
C ALA A 22 6.72 -5.51 14.97
N ASP A 23 7.54 -5.46 16.02
CA ASP A 23 7.19 -6.01 17.33
C ASP A 23 6.43 -5.00 18.19
N GLN A 24 6.00 -5.44 19.38
CA GLN A 24 5.24 -4.61 20.31
C GLN A 24 6.00 -3.35 20.74
N GLN A 25 7.30 -3.45 21.03
CA GLN A 25 8.10 -2.31 21.49
C GLN A 25 8.24 -1.26 20.38
N GLN A 26 8.41 -1.71 19.14
CA GLN A 26 8.46 -0.83 17.97
C GLN A 26 7.12 -0.11 17.75
N LEU A 27 5.99 -0.79 17.94
CA LEU A 27 4.67 -0.16 17.86
C LEU A 27 4.43 0.84 18.99
N GLU A 28 4.82 0.51 20.23
CA GLU A 28 4.75 1.42 21.38
C GLU A 28 5.62 2.67 21.18
N ALA A 29 6.80 2.51 20.59
CA ALA A 29 7.70 3.63 20.29
C ALA A 29 7.14 4.57 19.21
N VAL A 30 6.31 4.07 18.29
CA VAL A 30 5.56 4.91 17.34
C VAL A 30 4.42 5.64 18.06
N GLY A 31 3.67 4.94 18.90
CA GLY A 31 2.53 5.50 19.63
C GLY A 31 1.55 6.19 18.68
N ASP A 32 1.28 7.46 18.94
CA ASP A 32 0.39 8.31 18.12
C ASP A 32 1.13 9.15 17.05
N ASP A 33 2.44 8.92 16.82
CA ASP A 33 3.18 9.63 15.76
C ASP A 33 2.75 9.18 14.35
N PHE A 34 3.06 10.01 13.37
CA PHE A 34 2.79 9.71 11.97
C PHE A 34 3.69 8.59 11.44
N VAL A 35 3.14 7.81 10.51
CA VAL A 35 3.87 6.83 9.72
C VAL A 35 3.91 7.25 8.25
N LEU A 36 4.97 6.87 7.54
CA LEU A 36 5.09 7.07 6.11
C LEU A 36 4.68 5.80 5.37
N ALA A 37 3.63 5.88 4.56
CA ALA A 37 3.27 4.82 3.63
C ALA A 37 3.77 5.17 2.22
N THR A 38 4.55 4.29 1.62
CA THR A 38 4.96 4.38 0.21
C THR A 38 4.35 3.23 -0.57
N ALA A 39 3.81 3.52 -1.75
CA ALA A 39 3.13 2.55 -2.59
C ALA A 39 3.61 2.66 -4.04
N HIS A 40 3.82 1.52 -4.68
CA HIS A 40 4.19 1.43 -6.08
C HIS A 40 3.32 0.40 -6.80
N ALA A 41 2.77 0.80 -7.95
CA ALA A 41 2.03 -0.09 -8.83
C ALA A 41 2.87 -0.40 -10.07
N ASN A 42 3.05 -1.69 -10.40
CA ASN A 42 3.93 -2.09 -11.49
C ASN A 42 3.23 -2.05 -12.85
N ARG A 43 2.15 -2.83 -13.01
CA ARG A 43 1.47 -2.95 -14.32
C ARG A 43 -0.03 -2.81 -14.20
N PHE A 44 -0.59 -1.95 -15.04
CA PHE A 44 -2.04 -1.85 -15.26
C PHE A 44 -2.37 -2.46 -16.63
N ALA A 45 -3.12 -3.55 -16.64
CA ALA A 45 -3.55 -4.24 -17.86
C ALA A 45 -4.85 -5.03 -17.63
N ASN A 46 -5.71 -5.09 -18.66
CA ASN A 46 -6.91 -5.94 -18.68
C ASN A 46 -7.87 -5.74 -17.50
N GLY A 47 -7.97 -4.51 -16.97
CA GLY A 47 -8.82 -4.22 -15.81
C GLY A 47 -8.20 -4.60 -14.45
N TYR A 48 -6.90 -4.88 -14.38
CA TYR A 48 -6.21 -5.20 -13.12
C TYR A 48 -4.87 -4.49 -12.98
N PHE A 49 -4.46 -4.26 -11.72
CA PHE A 49 -3.09 -3.92 -11.37
C PHE A 49 -2.68 -4.52 -10.03
N ASP A 50 -1.37 -4.70 -9.86
CA ASP A 50 -0.75 -5.01 -8.59
C ASP A 50 -0.16 -3.73 -7.95
N GLN A 51 -0.12 -3.69 -6.62
CA GLN A 51 0.60 -2.66 -5.89
C GLN A 51 1.33 -3.24 -4.69
N SER A 52 2.64 -2.99 -4.59
CA SER A 52 3.42 -3.20 -3.39
C SER A 52 3.47 -1.92 -2.56
N ALA A 53 3.46 -2.05 -1.24
CA ALA A 53 3.60 -0.90 -0.35
C ALA A 53 4.42 -1.25 0.91
N GLN A 54 4.97 -0.21 1.52
CA GLN A 54 5.76 -0.28 2.73
C GLN A 54 5.30 0.81 3.69
N VAL A 55 5.26 0.49 4.99
CA VAL A 55 4.90 1.43 6.07
C VAL A 55 6.10 1.61 6.98
N TRP A 56 6.48 2.85 7.22
CA TRP A 56 7.71 3.21 7.92
C TRP A 56 7.44 4.13 9.10
N THR A 57 8.22 3.98 10.16
CA THR A 57 8.30 4.99 11.24
C THR A 57 9.05 6.23 10.75
N ARG A 58 8.91 7.35 11.47
CA ARG A 58 9.72 8.56 11.26
C ARG A 58 11.23 8.29 11.33
N ALA A 59 11.64 7.33 12.16
CA ALA A 59 13.03 6.92 12.31
C ALA A 59 13.52 5.93 11.23
N GLY A 60 12.69 5.61 10.23
CA GLY A 60 13.05 4.69 9.14
C GLY A 60 12.91 3.21 9.48
N GLY A 61 12.23 2.85 10.58
CA GLY A 61 11.91 1.47 10.90
C GLY A 61 10.78 0.94 10.01
N LEU A 62 10.95 -0.24 9.42
CA LEU A 62 9.91 -0.87 8.59
C LEU A 62 8.88 -1.56 9.49
N LEU A 63 7.63 -1.11 9.43
CA LEU A 63 6.55 -1.66 10.24
C LEU A 63 5.82 -2.81 9.54
N ALA A 64 5.50 -2.61 8.26
CA ALA A 64 4.78 -3.60 7.46
C ALA A 64 5.10 -3.47 5.98
N THR A 65 4.96 -4.58 5.25
CA THR A 65 4.91 -4.59 3.79
C THR A 65 3.59 -5.18 3.33
N THR A 66 3.07 -4.67 2.22
CA THR A 66 1.84 -5.19 1.63
C THR A 66 1.98 -5.44 0.14
N HIS A 67 1.20 -6.40 -0.34
CA HIS A 67 0.94 -6.61 -1.75
C HIS A 67 -0.57 -6.70 -1.95
N GLN A 68 -1.09 -5.87 -2.86
CA GLN A 68 -2.50 -5.91 -3.22
C GLN A 68 -2.69 -6.16 -4.71
N ILE A 69 -3.75 -6.89 -5.03
CA ILE A 69 -4.28 -7.02 -6.38
C ILE A 69 -5.61 -6.27 -6.43
N VAL A 70 -5.77 -5.42 -7.44
CA VAL A 70 -6.90 -4.51 -7.57
C VAL A 70 -7.53 -4.72 -8.94
N TYR A 71 -8.86 -4.83 -9.00
CA TYR A 71 -9.60 -4.68 -10.25
C TYR A 71 -9.97 -3.21 -10.47
N PHE A 72 -10.07 -2.80 -11.72
CA PHE A 72 -10.62 -1.51 -12.12
C PHE A 72 -11.46 -1.62 -13.37
N LYS A 73 -12.47 -0.75 -13.49
CA LYS A 73 -13.24 -0.60 -14.71
C LYS A 73 -12.49 0.34 -15.66
N GLY A 74 -12.27 -0.13 -16.88
CA GLY A 74 -11.81 0.68 -18.01
C GLY A 74 -13.00 1.33 -18.71
#